data_AF-W5M4V2-F1
#
_entry.id   AF-W5M4V2-F1
#
_cell.length_a   1.000
_cell.length_b   1.000
_cell.length_c   1.000
_cell.angle_alpha   90.00
_cell.angle_beta   90.00
_cell.angle_gamma   90.00
#
_symmetry.space_group_name_H-M   'P 1'
#
loop_
_entity.id
_entity.type
_entity.pdbx_description
1 polymer ?
#
loop_
_entity_poly.entity_id
_entity_poly.type
_entity_poly.pdbx_seq_one_letter_code
_entity_poly.pdbx_strand_id
1 'polypeptide(L)'
;RVGALMRRGVALWAPGLAVAVLSLVWEPCGADSGGASLADRVIWAVNAGGDAHTDVYGIHYKKDPLEGRVGKASDYGMRLPILRSSPEDQVLYQTERYNEDTFGYEVPIREEGEYILVLKFAEVYFAQSQQKVFDVRLNGHVVVKDLDIFDKVGHSTAHDEVVPLSLRKGKLSVQGEVSTFNGKLTIEFVKGYYDNPKVCALYIMKGTLDDVPKLQPHPGLEKREEEEEEEEYGEGGEEGRKSTSSTPKHRVQSGPRTPNPYASDNSSLMFPILVAFGVFIPTLFCLCRL
;
A
#
# COMPACT_ATOMS: atom_id res chain seq x y z
N ARG A 1 -24.63 85.97 26.35
CA ARG A 1 -25.96 85.66 25.77
C ARG A 1 -26.33 84.27 26.27
N VAL A 2 -27.36 84.23 27.10
CA VAL A 2 -28.29 83.14 27.50
C VAL A 2 -27.85 81.70 27.16
N GLY A 3 -27.73 80.74 28.07
CA GLY A 3 -28.43 80.54 29.33
C GLY A 3 -29.18 79.20 29.26
N ALA A 4 -28.80 78.28 30.15
CA ALA A 4 -29.44 76.98 30.37
C ALA A 4 -30.94 77.09 30.63
N LEU A 5 -31.73 76.06 30.28
CA LEU A 5 -32.71 75.48 31.23
C LEU A 5 -33.34 74.17 30.75
N MET A 6 -33.38 73.23 31.69
CA MET A 6 -34.29 72.09 31.79
C MET A 6 -35.75 72.44 31.51
N ARG A 7 -36.51 71.44 31.00
CA ARG A 7 -37.88 71.10 31.48
C ARG A 7 -38.29 69.73 30.88
N ARG A 8 -38.46 68.72 31.73
CA ARG A 8 -39.72 68.18 32.27
C ARG A 8 -40.31 67.09 31.36
N GLY A 9 -40.50 65.91 31.97
CA GLY A 9 -40.90 64.69 31.29
C GLY A 9 -42.39 64.57 31.00
N VAL A 10 -42.72 63.47 30.32
CA VAL A 10 -44.06 62.91 30.21
C VAL A 10 -43.89 61.38 30.23
N ALA A 11 -44.58 60.74 31.18
CA ALA A 11 -44.73 59.30 31.24
C ALA A 11 -45.70 58.82 30.16
N LEU A 12 -45.45 57.69 29.52
CA LEU A 12 -46.51 56.87 28.94
C LEU A 12 -46.14 55.39 29.01
N TRP A 13 -47.03 54.62 29.65
CA TRP A 13 -47.08 53.17 29.67
C TRP A 13 -47.25 52.58 28.26
N ALA A 14 -46.61 51.43 27.99
CA ALA A 14 -47.23 50.30 27.30
C ALA A 14 -46.30 49.05 27.35
N PRO A 15 -46.88 47.83 27.30
CA PRO A 15 -46.31 46.64 27.93
C PRO A 15 -45.51 45.75 26.97
N GLY A 16 -44.66 44.92 27.58
CA GLY A 16 -44.36 43.54 27.21
C GLY A 16 -44.24 43.17 25.73
N LEU A 17 -43.01 42.91 25.30
CA LEU A 17 -42.73 41.74 24.45
C LEU A 17 -41.28 41.29 24.73
N ALA A 18 -41.13 40.39 25.68
CA ALA A 18 -39.89 39.65 25.85
C ALA A 18 -39.79 38.67 24.67
N VAL A 19 -39.12 39.07 23.60
CA VAL A 19 -38.68 38.15 22.55
C VAL A 19 -37.47 37.41 23.11
N ALA A 20 -37.72 36.22 23.66
CA ALA A 20 -36.67 35.27 23.97
C ALA A 20 -36.02 34.85 22.64
N VAL A 21 -34.85 35.42 22.35
CA VAL A 21 -33.98 34.93 21.27
C VAL A 21 -33.42 33.61 21.77
N LEU A 22 -34.05 32.52 21.33
CA LEU A 22 -33.56 31.17 21.56
C LEU A 22 -32.30 30.99 20.69
N SER A 23 -31.13 31.31 21.27
CA SER A 23 -29.85 30.97 20.66
C SER A 23 -29.74 29.44 20.62
N LEU A 24 -30.07 28.86 19.47
CA LEU A 24 -29.68 27.50 19.10
C LEU A 24 -28.14 27.49 19.02
N VAL A 25 -27.50 27.25 20.16
CA VAL A 25 -26.11 26.81 20.20
C VAL A 25 -26.14 25.40 19.61
N TRP A 26 -25.80 25.29 18.33
CA TRP A 26 -25.40 24.03 17.76
C TRP A 26 -24.07 23.66 18.41
N GLU A 27 -24.14 22.93 19.52
CA GLU A 27 -23.01 22.16 19.99
C GLU A 27 -22.83 21.02 18.99
N PRO A 28 -21.74 20.95 18.21
CA PRO A 28 -21.42 19.70 17.57
C PRO A 28 -21.12 18.73 18.70
N CYS A 29 -22.05 17.84 18.98
CA CYS A 29 -21.79 16.60 19.70
C CYS A 29 -20.92 15.73 18.76
N GLY A 30 -19.65 16.12 18.63
CA GLY A 30 -18.60 15.25 18.16
C GLY A 30 -18.38 14.25 19.27
N ALA A 31 -18.90 13.03 19.07
CA ALA A 31 -18.45 11.89 19.81
C ALA A 31 -16.93 11.77 19.58
N ASP A 32 -16.16 12.24 20.56
CA ASP A 32 -14.75 11.93 20.71
C ASP A 32 -14.67 10.44 21.05
N SER A 33 -14.68 9.59 20.02
CA SER A 33 -14.11 8.27 20.14
C SER A 33 -12.61 8.49 20.29
N GLY A 34 -12.15 8.63 21.53
CA GLY A 34 -10.79 9.01 21.93
C GLY A 34 -9.69 8.00 21.56
N GLY A 35 -9.63 7.61 20.29
CA GLY A 35 -8.44 7.10 19.64
C GLY A 35 -7.81 8.25 18.85
N ALA A 36 -6.54 8.52 19.09
CA ALA A 36 -5.78 9.48 18.27
C ALA A 36 -5.94 9.12 16.79
N SER A 37 -6.25 10.12 15.97
CA SER A 37 -6.41 9.94 14.52
C SER A 37 -5.11 9.41 13.92
N LEU A 38 -5.18 8.71 12.78
CA LEU A 38 -3.97 8.20 12.12
C LEU A 38 -2.97 9.32 11.85
N ALA A 39 -3.47 10.49 11.43
CA ALA A 39 -2.68 11.70 11.23
C ALA A 39 -1.88 12.13 12.46
N ASP A 40 -2.46 12.04 13.67
CA ASP A 40 -1.78 12.43 14.92
C ASP A 40 -0.62 11.49 15.29
N ARG A 41 -0.68 10.24 14.82
CA ARG A 41 0.37 9.24 15.05
C ARG A 41 1.50 9.32 14.04
N VAL A 42 1.31 10.02 12.92
CA VAL A 42 2.33 10.18 11.89
C VAL A 42 3.38 11.18 12.37
N ILE A 43 4.63 10.74 12.44
CA ILE A 43 5.75 11.59 12.83
C ILE A 43 6.34 12.33 11.63
N TRP A 44 6.27 11.70 10.45
CA TRP A 44 6.92 12.20 9.24
C TRP A 44 6.31 11.55 8.00
N ALA A 45 5.99 12.36 6.99
CA ALA A 45 5.44 11.91 5.72
C ALA A 45 5.94 12.80 4.58
N VAL A 46 6.29 12.20 3.44
CA VAL A 46 6.83 12.88 2.26
C VAL A 46 6.25 12.29 0.98
N ASN A 47 5.83 13.17 0.09
CA ASN A 47 5.52 12.84 -1.30
C ASN A 47 6.80 12.99 -2.13
N ALA A 48 7.35 11.89 -2.62
CA ALA A 48 8.61 11.87 -3.33
C ALA A 48 8.41 12.27 -4.80
N GLY A 49 9.18 13.26 -5.25
CA GLY A 49 9.08 13.83 -6.59
C GLY A 49 7.86 14.73 -6.82
N GLY A 50 7.01 14.94 -5.81
CA GLY A 50 5.80 15.74 -5.91
C GLY A 50 5.70 16.86 -4.86
N ASP A 51 4.62 17.64 -4.98
CA ASP A 51 4.26 18.68 -4.01
C ASP A 51 3.59 18.09 -2.76
N ALA A 52 3.38 18.94 -1.75
CA ALA A 52 2.69 18.56 -0.53
C ALA A 52 1.24 18.13 -0.82
N HIS A 53 0.78 17.08 -0.14
CA HIS A 53 -0.54 16.49 -0.35
C HIS A 53 -1.07 15.93 0.98
N THR A 54 -2.38 15.96 1.19
CA THR A 54 -3.02 15.36 2.36
C THR A 54 -3.94 14.25 1.89
N ASP A 55 -3.74 13.04 2.42
CA ASP A 55 -4.51 11.86 2.02
C ASP A 55 -5.92 11.83 2.65
N VAL A 56 -6.73 10.86 2.23
CA VAL A 56 -8.09 10.63 2.77
C VAL A 56 -8.13 10.30 4.26
N TYR A 57 -7.00 9.85 4.84
CA TYR A 57 -6.86 9.52 6.27
C TYR A 57 -6.36 10.72 7.10
N GLY A 58 -6.15 11.88 6.47
CA GLY A 58 -5.67 13.11 7.09
C GLY A 58 -4.15 13.19 7.25
N ILE A 59 -3.39 12.26 6.68
CA ILE A 59 -1.93 12.26 6.72
C ILE A 59 -1.40 13.34 5.76
N HIS A 60 -0.73 14.33 6.33
CA HIS A 60 -0.13 15.42 5.55
C HIS A 60 1.29 15.07 5.09
N TYR A 61 1.42 14.69 3.82
CA TYR A 61 2.68 14.48 3.12
C TYR A 61 3.32 15.82 2.76
N LYS A 62 4.56 16.02 3.20
CA LYS A 62 5.35 17.21 2.86
C LYS A 62 5.89 17.10 1.43
N LYS A 63 6.09 18.26 0.80
CA LYS A 63 6.87 18.38 -0.44
C LYS A 63 8.25 17.75 -0.26
N ASP A 64 8.75 17.13 -1.32
CA ASP A 64 10.00 16.38 -1.28
C ASP A 64 11.20 17.23 -0.82
N PRO A 65 11.85 16.89 0.30
CA PRO A 65 13.01 17.63 0.79
C PRO A 65 14.25 17.48 -0.11
N LEU A 66 14.33 16.42 -0.93
CA LEU A 66 15.47 16.15 -1.82
C LEU A 66 15.36 16.87 -3.17
N GLU A 67 14.26 17.58 -3.42
CA GLU A 67 14.08 18.35 -4.65
C GLU A 67 15.23 19.35 -4.85
N GLY A 68 15.77 19.36 -6.08
CA GLY A 68 16.91 20.20 -6.45
C GLY A 68 18.26 19.77 -5.84
N ARG A 69 18.32 18.69 -5.06
CA ARG A 69 19.55 18.22 -4.39
C ARG A 69 19.98 16.82 -4.82
N VAL A 70 19.08 15.84 -4.77
CA VAL A 70 19.40 14.43 -5.01
C VAL A 70 18.31 13.76 -5.86
N GLY A 71 18.71 13.00 -6.88
CA GLY A 71 17.80 12.31 -7.78
C GLY A 71 16.97 13.23 -8.67
N LYS A 72 16.13 12.61 -9.49
CA LYS A 72 15.22 13.26 -10.44
C LYS A 72 13.79 13.00 -10.00
N ALA A 73 12.99 14.06 -9.99
CA ALA A 73 11.54 13.96 -9.84
C ALA A 73 10.91 13.58 -11.18
N SER A 74 9.89 12.72 -11.16
CA SER A 74 9.13 12.28 -12.31
C SER A 74 7.64 12.35 -12.00
N ASP A 75 6.88 12.91 -12.93
CA ASP A 75 5.42 13.01 -12.91
C ASP A 75 4.79 12.11 -13.98
N TYR A 76 5.56 11.15 -14.53
CA TYR A 76 5.12 10.30 -15.63
C TYR A 76 3.82 9.55 -15.31
N GLY A 77 3.65 9.13 -14.05
CA GLY A 77 2.47 8.43 -13.57
C GLY A 77 1.18 9.26 -13.60
N MET A 78 1.25 10.60 -13.66
CA MET A 78 0.07 11.49 -13.68
C MET A 78 -0.85 11.26 -14.89
N ARG A 79 -0.36 10.58 -15.93
CA ARG A 79 -1.11 10.25 -17.16
C ARG A 79 -1.90 8.96 -17.03
N LEU A 80 -1.69 8.20 -15.97
CA LEU A 80 -2.19 6.85 -15.79
C LEU A 80 -3.03 6.76 -14.51
N PRO A 81 -4.20 6.10 -14.53
CA PRO A 81 -4.91 5.79 -13.30
C PRO A 81 -4.13 4.72 -12.52
N ILE A 82 -3.90 4.94 -11.23
CA ILE A 82 -3.24 3.95 -10.37
C ILE A 82 -4.30 3.08 -9.71
N LEU A 83 -4.32 1.80 -10.05
CA LEU A 83 -5.21 0.80 -9.46
C LEU A 83 -4.91 0.62 -7.96
N ARG A 84 -5.92 0.17 -7.20
CA ARG A 84 -5.89 -0.07 -5.75
C ARG A 84 -5.80 1.15 -4.84
N SER A 85 -5.71 2.36 -5.40
CA SER A 85 -5.64 3.63 -4.66
C SER A 85 -6.95 4.42 -4.79
N SER A 86 -7.25 5.25 -3.78
CA SER A 86 -8.38 6.18 -3.86
C SER A 86 -8.08 7.29 -4.89
N PRO A 87 -9.08 7.86 -5.58
CA PRO A 87 -8.84 8.92 -6.57
C PRO A 87 -8.12 10.16 -6.00
N GLU A 88 -8.32 10.46 -4.72
CA GLU A 88 -7.71 11.60 -4.04
C GLU A 88 -6.22 11.31 -3.75
N ASP A 89 -5.89 10.07 -3.36
CA ASP A 89 -4.53 9.66 -2.99
C ASP A 89 -3.68 9.21 -4.19
N GLN A 90 -4.24 9.14 -5.40
CA GLN A 90 -3.52 8.70 -6.60
C GLN A 90 -2.24 9.49 -6.82
N VAL A 91 -2.23 10.77 -6.48
CA VAL A 91 -1.06 11.66 -6.60
C VAL A 91 0.16 11.08 -5.88
N LEU A 92 -0.04 10.42 -4.72
CA LEU A 92 1.05 9.81 -3.93
C LEU A 92 1.71 8.59 -4.61
N TYR A 93 1.07 8.03 -5.64
CA TYR A 93 1.60 6.94 -6.46
C TYR A 93 1.97 7.38 -7.88
N GLN A 94 1.51 8.55 -8.31
CA GLN A 94 1.74 9.08 -9.65
C GLN A 94 3.02 9.90 -9.77
N THR A 95 3.43 10.56 -8.68
CA THR A 95 4.74 11.22 -8.59
C THR A 95 5.77 10.29 -7.98
N GLU A 96 7.00 10.36 -8.47
CA GLU A 96 8.10 9.55 -7.97
C GLU A 96 9.42 10.30 -7.97
N ARG A 97 10.32 9.92 -7.05
CA ARG A 97 11.74 10.24 -7.13
C ARG A 97 12.51 8.98 -7.45
N TYR A 98 13.36 9.06 -8.46
CA TYR A 98 14.36 8.05 -8.76
C TYR A 98 15.75 8.68 -8.81
N ASN A 99 16.79 7.87 -8.67
CA ASN A 99 18.16 8.35 -8.81
C ASN A 99 19.04 7.32 -9.53
N GLU A 100 20.06 7.80 -10.22
CA GLU A 100 21.03 6.93 -10.93
C GLU A 100 21.99 6.22 -9.98
N ASP A 101 21.99 6.59 -8.69
CA ASP A 101 22.78 6.00 -7.61
C ASP A 101 21.90 5.80 -6.36
N THR A 102 22.44 5.12 -5.36
CA THR A 102 21.80 4.99 -4.04
C THR A 102 21.45 6.36 -3.45
N PHE A 103 20.22 6.51 -2.97
CA PHE A 103 19.76 7.73 -2.30
C PHE A 103 18.88 7.37 -1.11
N GLY A 104 18.61 8.33 -0.23
CA GLY A 104 17.82 8.06 0.95
C GLY A 104 17.29 9.29 1.66
N TYR A 105 16.42 9.05 2.64
CA TYR A 105 15.85 10.06 3.52
C TYR A 105 16.37 9.88 4.95
N GLU A 106 16.60 11.00 5.63
CA GLU A 106 16.89 11.02 7.05
C GLU A 106 15.67 11.53 7.83
N VAL A 107 15.17 10.72 8.76
CA VAL A 107 14.05 11.09 9.62
C VAL A 107 14.51 11.20 11.07
N PRO A 108 14.42 12.38 11.71
CA PRO A 108 14.74 12.52 13.12
C PRO A 108 13.63 11.90 13.98
N ILE A 109 13.97 10.91 14.82
CA ILE A 109 13.04 10.28 15.77
C ILE A 109 13.61 10.46 17.18
N ARG A 110 12.84 11.10 18.06
CA ARG A 110 13.27 11.44 19.43
C ARG A 110 12.66 10.56 20.50
N GLU A 111 11.50 9.98 20.21
CA GLU A 111 10.77 9.16 21.14
C GLU A 111 11.09 7.68 20.93
N GLU A 112 11.06 6.93 22.02
CA GLU A 112 11.07 5.48 21.97
C GLU A 112 9.64 4.97 21.76
N GLY A 113 9.51 3.83 21.09
CA GLY A 113 8.21 3.27 20.75
C GLY A 113 8.26 2.28 19.60
N GLU A 114 7.07 1.79 19.24
CA GLU A 114 6.85 0.97 18.07
C GLU A 114 6.39 1.87 16.94
N TYR A 115 7.01 1.70 15.79
CA TYR A 115 6.78 2.49 14.61
C TYR A 115 6.59 1.59 13.42
N ILE A 116 5.82 2.09 12.46
CA ILE A 116 5.66 1.46 11.15
C ILE A 116 6.14 2.44 10.11
N LEU A 117 7.07 2.00 9.27
CA LEU A 117 7.45 2.68 8.05
C LEU A 117 6.62 2.10 6.90
N VAL A 118 5.90 2.96 6.19
CA VAL A 118 5.16 2.58 4.99
C VAL A 118 5.78 3.28 3.79
N LEU A 119 6.18 2.47 2.82
CA LEU A 119 6.78 2.90 1.57
C LEU A 119 5.78 2.65 0.45
N LYS A 120 5.44 3.68 -0.30
CA LYS A 120 4.47 3.64 -1.39
C LYS A 120 5.20 3.61 -2.73
N PHE A 121 4.82 2.66 -3.57
CA PHE A 121 5.40 2.42 -4.89
C PHE A 121 4.30 2.16 -5.92
N ALA A 122 4.57 2.48 -7.18
CA ALA A 122 3.78 2.05 -8.33
C ALA A 122 4.67 1.97 -9.57
N GLU A 123 4.70 0.85 -10.31
CA GLU A 123 5.46 0.78 -11.55
C GLU A 123 4.65 1.36 -12.72
N VAL A 124 5.16 2.41 -13.36
CA VAL A 124 4.47 3.16 -14.42
C VAL A 124 5.27 3.25 -15.71
N TYR A 125 6.52 2.82 -15.72
CA TYR A 125 7.43 2.94 -16.86
C TYR A 125 7.71 1.58 -17.49
N PHE A 126 8.04 0.58 -16.68
CA PHE A 126 8.38 -0.76 -17.15
C PHE A 126 7.15 -1.67 -17.21
N ALA A 127 7.11 -2.50 -18.26
CA ALA A 127 5.99 -3.39 -18.55
C ALA A 127 6.35 -4.88 -18.40
N GLN A 128 7.49 -5.21 -17.77
CA GLN A 128 7.95 -6.57 -17.54
C GLN A 128 8.68 -6.70 -16.20
N SER A 129 8.59 -7.89 -15.58
CA SER A 129 9.38 -8.24 -14.39
C SER A 129 10.88 -8.22 -14.70
N GLN A 130 11.68 -8.09 -13.66
CA GLN A 130 13.15 -8.06 -13.65
C GLN A 130 13.77 -6.92 -14.48
N GLN A 131 13.00 -5.88 -14.81
CA GLN A 131 13.53 -4.68 -15.45
C GLN A 131 14.01 -3.65 -14.43
N LYS A 132 13.36 -3.59 -13.27
CA LYS A 132 13.73 -2.72 -12.16
C LYS A 132 13.71 -3.51 -10.87
N VAL A 133 14.90 -3.72 -10.33
CA VAL A 133 15.10 -4.42 -9.07
C VAL A 133 16.10 -3.64 -8.24
N PHE A 134 15.72 -3.29 -7.01
CA PHE A 134 16.53 -2.54 -6.07
C PHE A 134 16.29 -3.00 -4.63
N ASP A 135 17.22 -2.70 -3.74
CA ASP A 135 17.06 -3.01 -2.32
C ASP A 135 16.58 -1.77 -1.55
N VAL A 136 15.84 -2.00 -0.47
CA VAL A 136 15.55 -0.98 0.54
C VAL A 136 16.28 -1.33 1.81
N ARG A 137 17.01 -0.35 2.34
CA ARG A 137 17.72 -0.46 3.62
C ARG A 137 17.21 0.56 4.62
N LEU A 138 17.28 0.17 5.88
CA LEU A 138 16.89 0.99 7.02
C LEU A 138 18.01 0.93 8.06
N ASN A 139 18.68 2.06 8.30
CA ASN A 139 19.84 2.15 9.19
C ASN A 139 20.94 1.11 8.88
N GLY A 140 21.15 0.82 7.59
CA GLY A 140 22.09 -0.19 7.10
C GLY A 140 21.55 -1.62 7.01
N HIS A 141 20.40 -1.92 7.61
CA HIS A 141 19.74 -3.23 7.54
C HIS A 141 18.94 -3.36 6.25
N VAL A 142 19.05 -4.48 5.54
CA VAL A 142 18.22 -4.74 4.35
C VAL A 142 16.82 -5.15 4.81
N VAL A 143 15.82 -4.31 4.51
CA VAL A 143 14.42 -4.55 4.92
C VAL A 143 13.57 -5.12 3.79
N VAL A 144 13.87 -4.74 2.55
CA VAL A 144 13.28 -5.32 1.37
C VAL A 144 14.42 -5.60 0.40
N LYS A 145 14.58 -6.86 0.03
CA LYS A 145 15.65 -7.31 -0.87
C LYS A 145 15.07 -7.61 -2.24
N ASP A 146 15.80 -7.24 -3.29
CA ASP A 146 15.45 -7.52 -4.68
C ASP A 146 14.00 -7.09 -5.02
N LEU A 147 13.60 -5.87 -4.59
CA LEU A 147 12.25 -5.37 -4.80
C LEU A 147 11.98 -5.13 -6.28
N ASP A 148 11.05 -5.91 -6.82
CA ASP A 148 10.49 -5.76 -8.16
C ASP A 148 9.01 -5.40 -8.05
N ILE A 149 8.70 -4.12 -8.29
CA ILE A 149 7.34 -3.60 -8.14
C ILE A 149 6.42 -4.19 -9.24
N PHE A 150 6.94 -4.38 -10.45
CA PHE A 150 6.15 -4.95 -11.55
C PHE A 150 5.79 -6.39 -11.27
N ASP A 151 6.74 -7.19 -10.76
CA ASP A 151 6.48 -8.59 -10.44
C ASP A 151 5.43 -8.76 -9.33
N LYS A 152 5.40 -7.83 -8.38
CA LYS A 152 4.45 -7.84 -7.25
C LYS A 152 3.02 -7.47 -7.64
N VAL A 153 2.84 -6.40 -8.40
CA VAL A 153 1.51 -5.80 -8.63
C VAL A 153 1.20 -5.46 -10.09
N GLY A 154 2.14 -5.70 -11.00
CA GLY A 154 2.03 -5.33 -12.40
C GLY A 154 2.17 -3.83 -12.66
N HIS A 155 1.66 -3.41 -13.81
CA HIS A 155 1.75 -2.04 -14.29
C HIS A 155 0.61 -1.15 -13.75
N SER A 156 0.94 0.09 -13.37
CA SER A 156 -0.01 1.11 -12.89
C SER A 156 -0.87 0.66 -11.71
N THR A 157 -0.28 -0.10 -10.80
CA THR A 157 -0.95 -0.58 -9.58
C THR A 157 -0.19 -0.09 -8.35
N ALA A 158 -0.93 0.37 -7.33
CA ALA A 158 -0.34 0.76 -6.06
C ALA A 158 0.20 -0.46 -5.30
N HIS A 159 1.40 -0.30 -4.73
CA HIS A 159 2.07 -1.26 -3.87
C HIS A 159 2.62 -0.56 -2.64
N ASP A 160 2.34 -1.13 -1.46
CA ASP A 160 2.79 -0.61 -0.18
C ASP A 160 3.67 -1.65 0.50
N GLU A 161 4.92 -1.28 0.79
CA GLU A 161 5.81 -2.07 1.63
C GLU A 161 5.72 -1.55 3.07
N VAL A 162 5.35 -2.43 3.99
CA VAL A 162 5.12 -2.09 5.38
C VAL A 162 6.21 -2.72 6.24
N VAL A 163 7.02 -1.88 6.88
CA VAL A 163 8.19 -2.30 7.67
C VAL A 163 7.96 -1.93 9.13
N PRO A 164 7.67 -2.90 10.01
CA PRO A 164 7.60 -2.65 11.44
C PRO A 164 9.01 -2.48 12.02
N LEU A 165 9.17 -1.48 12.90
CA LEU A 165 10.40 -1.21 13.62
C LEU A 165 10.14 -0.83 15.08
N SER A 166 11.06 -1.18 15.97
CA SER A 166 10.95 -0.81 17.38
C SER A 166 12.19 -0.08 17.87
N LEU A 167 11.97 1.01 18.59
CA LEU A 167 13.00 1.80 19.25
C LEU A 167 12.87 1.59 20.75
N ARG A 168 13.87 0.95 21.37
CA ARG A 168 13.90 0.66 22.81
C ARG A 168 15.30 0.89 23.37
N LYS A 169 15.43 1.72 24.40
CA LYS A 169 16.71 2.02 25.09
C LYS A 169 17.83 2.45 24.13
N GLY A 170 17.51 3.32 23.17
CA GLY A 170 18.46 3.77 22.14
C GLY A 170 18.92 2.69 21.15
N LYS A 171 18.24 1.56 21.06
CA LYS A 171 18.46 0.52 20.04
C LYS A 171 17.28 0.46 19.08
N LEU A 172 17.59 0.30 17.81
CA LEU A 172 16.64 0.06 16.74
C LEU A 172 16.59 -1.44 16.46
N SER A 173 15.39 -2.01 16.44
CA SER A 173 15.17 -3.37 15.98
C SER A 173 14.25 -3.39 14.77
N VAL A 174 14.69 -4.07 13.71
CA VAL A 174 13.97 -4.23 12.44
C VAL A 174 14.15 -5.68 11.98
N GLN A 175 13.04 -6.37 11.70
CA GLN A 175 13.05 -7.76 11.21
C GLN A 175 13.92 -8.74 12.03
N GLY A 176 14.04 -8.51 13.34
CA GLY A 176 14.85 -9.34 14.24
C GLY A 176 16.34 -8.95 14.33
N GLU A 177 16.81 -8.06 13.45
CA GLU A 177 18.12 -7.44 13.57
C GLU A 177 18.04 -6.27 14.57
N VAL A 178 19.14 -6.01 15.29
CA VAL A 178 19.23 -4.93 16.28
C VAL A 178 20.49 -4.12 16.06
N SER A 179 20.35 -2.80 15.95
CA SER A 179 21.46 -1.84 15.86
C SER A 179 21.34 -0.71 16.87
N THR A 180 22.43 0.05 17.02
CA THR A 180 22.45 1.30 17.78
C THR A 180 21.72 2.39 17.02
N PHE A 181 20.84 3.11 17.70
CA PHE A 181 20.06 4.21 17.11
C PHE A 181 20.61 5.57 17.54
N ASN A 182 20.98 6.41 16.57
CA ASN A 182 21.62 7.70 16.82
C ASN A 182 20.64 8.89 16.75
N GLY A 183 19.33 8.65 16.95
CA GLY A 183 18.29 9.70 16.89
C GLY A 183 17.83 10.06 15.47
N LYS A 184 18.45 9.48 14.44
CA LYS A 184 18.09 9.63 13.04
C LYS A 184 17.89 8.26 12.41
N LEU A 185 16.75 8.07 11.77
CA LEU A 185 16.45 6.92 10.95
C LEU A 185 16.88 7.23 9.51
N THR A 186 17.78 6.41 8.96
CA THR A 186 18.15 6.51 7.54
C THR A 186 17.38 5.46 6.76
N ILE A 187 16.74 5.88 5.67
CA ILE A 187 16.02 5.01 4.74
C ILE A 187 16.74 5.15 3.40
N GLU A 188 17.34 4.08 2.91
CA GLU A 188 18.17 4.10 1.70
C GLU A 188 17.58 3.17 0.65
N PHE A 189 17.42 3.68 -0.56
CA PHE A 189 17.07 2.90 -1.74
C PHE A 189 18.35 2.63 -2.50
N VAL A 190 18.81 1.38 -2.44
CA VAL A 190 20.12 0.97 -2.94
C VAL A 190 19.99 0.51 -4.37
N LYS A 191 20.85 1.07 -5.23
CA LYS A 191 20.89 0.69 -6.65
C LYS A 191 21.28 -0.77 -6.81
N GLY A 192 20.40 -1.54 -7.47
CA GLY A 192 20.66 -2.90 -7.91
C GLY A 192 21.41 -2.94 -9.25
N TYR A 193 21.53 -4.15 -9.82
CA TYR A 193 22.20 -4.34 -11.11
C TYR A 193 21.37 -3.85 -12.31
N TYR A 194 20.04 -3.86 -12.19
CA TYR A 194 19.13 -3.64 -13.31
C TYR A 194 18.91 -2.16 -13.61
N ASP A 195 18.11 -1.49 -12.80
CA ASP A 195 17.73 -0.10 -13.03
C ASP A 195 17.69 0.70 -11.71
N ASN A 196 17.43 1.98 -11.87
CA ASN A 196 17.46 2.98 -10.82
C ASN A 196 16.42 2.73 -9.71
N PRO A 197 16.82 2.85 -8.43
CA PRO A 197 15.88 2.81 -7.32
C PRO A 197 14.91 3.98 -7.41
N LYS A 198 13.69 3.77 -6.91
CA LYS A 198 12.65 4.80 -6.88
C LYS A 198 11.72 4.65 -5.69
N VAL A 199 11.02 5.72 -5.35
CA VAL A 199 9.92 5.72 -4.36
C VAL A 199 8.90 6.80 -4.74
N CYS A 200 7.61 6.55 -4.48
CA CYS A 200 6.53 7.48 -4.79
C CYS A 200 6.17 8.34 -3.58
N ALA A 201 5.96 7.71 -2.42
CA ALA A 201 5.76 8.41 -1.17
C ALA A 201 6.21 7.53 0.00
N LEU A 202 6.43 8.14 1.16
CA LEU A 202 6.63 7.37 2.39
C LEU A 202 6.14 8.12 3.60
N TYR A 203 5.77 7.38 4.64
CA TYR A 203 5.47 7.94 5.93
C TYR A 203 5.86 6.99 7.06
N ILE A 204 6.08 7.56 8.22
CA ILE A 204 6.36 6.83 9.46
C ILE A 204 5.31 7.25 10.47
N MET A 205 4.71 6.25 11.11
CA MET A 205 3.73 6.43 12.17
C MET A 205 4.09 5.61 13.40
N LYS A 206 3.64 6.07 14.56
CA LYS A 206 3.70 5.33 15.82
C LYS A 206 2.50 4.38 15.90
N GLY A 207 2.74 3.09 16.15
CA GLY A 207 1.68 2.09 16.18
C GLY A 207 2.13 0.69 15.78
N THR A 208 1.15 -0.17 15.54
CA THR A 208 1.35 -1.55 15.10
C THR A 208 0.86 -1.75 13.66
N LEU A 209 1.09 -2.95 13.10
CA LEU A 209 0.71 -3.28 11.71
C LEU A 209 -0.80 -3.12 11.45
N ASP A 210 -1.63 -3.36 12.47
CA ASP A 210 -3.09 -3.28 12.37
C ASP A 210 -3.60 -1.85 12.18
N ASP A 211 -2.81 -0.84 12.53
CA ASP A 211 -3.16 0.57 12.36
C ASP A 211 -2.96 1.06 10.91
N VAL A 212 -2.28 0.29 10.06
CA VAL A 212 -1.93 0.73 8.70
C VAL A 212 -3.13 0.59 7.76
N PRO A 213 -3.55 1.67 7.07
CA PRO A 213 -4.59 1.58 6.04
C PRO A 213 -4.20 0.61 4.93
N LYS A 214 -5.09 -0.34 4.62
CA LYS A 214 -4.87 -1.33 3.56
C LYS A 214 -5.32 -0.77 2.21
N LEU A 215 -4.55 -1.07 1.17
CA LEU A 215 -4.91 -0.81 -0.22
C LEU A 215 -6.16 -1.57 -0.62
N GLN A 216 -6.89 -1.07 -1.63
CA GLN A 216 -8.03 -1.79 -2.18
C GLN A 216 -7.56 -3.14 -2.79
N PRO A 217 -8.43 -4.16 -2.83
CA PRO A 217 -8.09 -5.45 -3.45
C PRO A 217 -7.66 -5.28 -4.91
N HIS A 218 -6.74 -6.13 -5.35
CA HIS A 218 -6.30 -6.11 -6.74
C HIS A 218 -7.42 -6.63 -7.65
N PRO A 219 -7.82 -5.90 -8.71
CA PRO A 219 -8.78 -6.41 -9.68
C PRO A 219 -8.28 -7.72 -10.32
N GLY A 220 -8.95 -8.85 -10.06
CA GLY A 220 -8.62 -10.14 -10.66
C GLY A 220 -7.67 -11.07 -9.88
N LEU A 221 -7.28 -10.72 -8.65
CA LEU A 221 -6.51 -11.57 -7.73
C LEU A 221 -7.30 -11.90 -6.45
N GLU A 222 -8.63 -11.75 -6.48
CA GLU A 222 -9.48 -12.21 -5.38
C GLU A 222 -9.46 -13.75 -5.37
N LYS A 223 -9.00 -14.32 -4.25
CA LYS A 223 -8.88 -15.77 -3.92
C LYS A 223 -7.72 -16.53 -4.57
N ARG A 224 -6.51 -16.33 -4.05
CA ARG A 224 -5.51 -17.41 -4.00
C ARG A 224 -5.16 -17.81 -2.57
N GLU A 225 -5.12 -16.83 -1.67
CA GLU A 225 -4.86 -17.07 -0.24
C GLU A 225 -6.01 -17.83 0.46
N GLU A 226 -7.27 -17.53 0.15
CA GLU A 226 -8.42 -18.29 0.70
C GLU A 226 -8.57 -19.70 0.09
N GLU A 227 -8.09 -19.91 -1.14
CA GLU A 227 -8.14 -21.24 -1.80
C GLU A 227 -7.00 -22.15 -1.30
N GLU A 228 -5.80 -21.61 -1.06
CA GLU A 228 -4.67 -22.37 -0.51
C GLU A 228 -4.93 -22.80 0.95
N GLU A 229 -5.59 -21.98 1.77
CA GLU A 229 -6.03 -22.38 3.13
C GLU A 229 -7.17 -23.42 3.12
N GLU A 230 -8.09 -23.38 2.14
CA GLU A 230 -9.15 -24.39 2.02
C GLU A 230 -8.61 -25.75 1.50
N GLU A 231 -7.55 -25.75 0.69
CA GLU A 231 -6.93 -26.98 0.17
C GLU A 231 -6.05 -27.70 1.21
N GLU A 232 -5.36 -26.99 2.10
CA GLU A 232 -4.49 -27.62 3.13
C GLU A 232 -5.30 -28.33 4.24
N TYR A 233 -6.55 -27.92 4.48
CA TYR A 233 -7.44 -28.55 5.48
C TYR A 233 -8.43 -29.57 4.87
N GLY A 234 -8.40 -29.80 3.56
CA GLY A 234 -9.34 -30.68 2.85
C GLY A 234 -8.95 -32.16 2.75
N GLU A 235 -7.70 -32.52 2.99
CA GLU A 235 -7.19 -33.89 2.85
C GLU A 235 -7.11 -34.64 4.20
N GLY A 236 -8.29 -34.95 4.77
CA GLY A 236 -8.34 -35.72 6.02
C GLY A 236 -9.70 -36.31 6.35
N GLY A 237 -9.97 -37.53 5.87
CA GLY A 237 -10.78 -38.52 6.60
C GLY A 237 -12.30 -38.58 6.36
N GLU A 238 -12.78 -39.81 6.36
CA GLU A 238 -14.08 -40.35 5.92
C GLU A 238 -15.33 -40.08 6.79
N GLU A 239 -16.48 -40.20 6.10
CA GLU A 239 -17.80 -40.74 6.52
C GLU A 239 -18.64 -40.10 7.66
N GLY A 240 -19.88 -39.68 7.30
CA GLY A 240 -21.07 -39.96 8.13
C GLY A 240 -22.05 -38.82 8.50
N ARG A 241 -23.17 -38.76 7.76
CA ARG A 241 -24.56 -38.38 8.17
C ARG A 241 -24.95 -36.92 8.53
N LYS A 242 -25.73 -36.36 7.58
CA LYS A 242 -26.91 -35.46 7.65
C LYS A 242 -27.37 -34.89 9.01
N SER A 243 -27.55 -33.57 9.07
CA SER A 243 -28.83 -32.94 9.45
C SER A 243 -28.97 -31.52 8.86
N THR A 244 -30.21 -31.12 8.65
CA THR A 244 -30.72 -30.05 7.78
C THR A 244 -31.04 -28.75 8.52
N SER A 245 -30.77 -27.58 7.93
CA SER A 245 -31.69 -26.42 7.97
C SER A 245 -31.47 -25.47 6.78
N SER A 246 -32.58 -25.07 6.15
CA SER A 246 -32.80 -24.24 4.95
C SER A 246 -32.97 -22.75 5.31
N THR A 247 -32.76 -21.68 4.52
CA THR A 247 -32.86 -21.36 3.07
C THR A 247 -32.35 -19.89 2.88
N PRO A 248 -32.35 -19.23 1.68
CA PRO A 248 -32.06 -19.65 0.29
C PRO A 248 -30.93 -18.79 -0.36
N LYS A 249 -30.04 -19.40 -1.16
CA LYS A 249 -29.25 -18.67 -2.18
C LYS A 249 -29.82 -18.97 -3.56
N HIS A 250 -29.95 -17.91 -4.36
CA HIS A 250 -30.41 -17.89 -5.75
C HIS A 250 -29.69 -18.95 -6.60
N ARG A 251 -30.42 -19.98 -7.01
CA ARG A 251 -29.88 -21.12 -7.76
C ARG A 251 -29.82 -20.77 -9.24
N VAL A 252 -28.63 -20.43 -9.73
CA VAL A 252 -28.35 -20.43 -11.17
C VAL A 252 -28.29 -21.89 -11.62
N GLN A 253 -29.02 -22.20 -12.68
CA GLN A 253 -29.16 -23.54 -13.24
C GLN A 253 -27.84 -23.91 -13.94
N SER A 254 -27.00 -24.72 -13.29
CA SER A 254 -25.74 -25.22 -13.87
C SER A 254 -26.03 -26.17 -15.03
N GLY A 255 -25.50 -25.88 -16.22
CA GLY A 255 -25.45 -26.82 -17.34
C GLY A 255 -24.61 -28.06 -17.01
N PRO A 256 -24.57 -29.07 -17.91
CA PRO A 256 -23.74 -30.26 -17.73
C PRO A 256 -22.28 -29.86 -17.50
N ARG A 257 -21.61 -30.46 -16.51
CA ARG A 257 -20.18 -30.24 -16.25
C ARG A 257 -19.38 -30.62 -17.51
N THR A 258 -18.88 -29.62 -18.22
CA THR A 258 -17.93 -29.81 -19.32
C THR A 258 -16.61 -30.33 -18.74
N PRO A 259 -16.12 -31.51 -19.15
CA PRO A 259 -14.79 -31.96 -18.80
C PRO A 259 -13.75 -30.93 -19.29
N ASN A 260 -12.73 -30.67 -18.47
CA ASN A 260 -11.67 -29.72 -18.79
C ASN A 260 -10.95 -30.18 -20.08
N PRO A 261 -10.93 -29.38 -21.17
CA PRO A 261 -10.41 -29.78 -22.48
C PRO A 261 -8.89 -29.99 -22.53
N TYR A 262 -8.18 -29.68 -21.44
CA TYR A 262 -6.73 -29.83 -21.31
C TYR A 262 -6.30 -30.93 -20.33
N ALA A 263 -7.24 -31.73 -19.80
CA ALA A 263 -6.93 -32.79 -18.83
C ALA A 263 -6.19 -34.01 -19.44
N SER A 264 -5.90 -34.00 -20.74
CA SER A 264 -5.21 -35.10 -21.42
C SER A 264 -3.98 -34.64 -22.19
N ASP A 265 -3.06 -33.95 -21.54
CA ASP A 265 -1.71 -33.76 -22.08
C ASP A 265 -0.80 -34.94 -21.69
N ASN A 266 -1.02 -36.08 -22.36
CA ASN A 266 -0.02 -37.16 -22.44
C ASN A 266 1.03 -36.88 -23.54
N SER A 267 1.13 -35.63 -24.00
CA SER A 267 2.02 -35.17 -25.08
C SER A 267 3.50 -35.19 -24.69
N SER A 268 3.82 -35.27 -23.40
CA SER A 268 5.18 -35.38 -22.86
C SER A 268 5.86 -36.75 -23.09
N LEU A 269 5.10 -37.81 -23.37
CA LEU A 269 5.65 -39.15 -23.68
C LEU A 269 5.89 -39.41 -25.17
N MET A 270 5.23 -38.67 -26.08
CA MET A 270 5.35 -38.88 -27.53
C MET A 270 6.65 -38.29 -28.11
N PHE A 271 7.15 -37.20 -27.54
CA PHE A 271 8.36 -36.53 -28.01
C PHE A 271 9.64 -37.37 -27.86
N PRO A 272 9.93 -38.01 -26.70
CA PRO A 272 11.12 -38.84 -26.57
C PRO A 272 11.07 -40.12 -27.43
N ILE A 273 9.88 -40.68 -27.69
CA ILE A 273 9.72 -41.88 -28.52
C ILE A 273 10.00 -41.57 -30.00
N LEU A 274 9.51 -40.44 -30.51
CA LEU A 274 9.78 -40.02 -31.90
C LEU A 274 11.26 -39.68 -32.15
N VAL A 275 11.92 -39.06 -31.16
CA VAL A 275 13.36 -38.81 -31.22
C VAL A 275 14.15 -40.12 -31.19
N ALA A 276 13.73 -41.10 -30.38
CA ALA A 276 14.36 -42.42 -30.34
C ALA A 276 14.29 -43.14 -31.70
N PHE A 277 13.12 -43.16 -32.37
CA PHE A 277 13.01 -43.76 -33.70
C PHE A 277 13.76 -42.98 -34.80
N GLY A 278 13.77 -41.65 -34.73
CA GLY A 278 14.46 -40.80 -35.71
C GLY A 278 15.99 -40.96 -35.69
N VAL A 279 16.59 -41.29 -34.54
CA VAL A 279 18.03 -41.52 -34.41
C VAL A 279 18.39 -43.00 -34.58
N PHE A 280 17.50 -43.93 -34.23
CA PHE A 280 17.77 -45.37 -34.28
C PHE A 280 17.75 -45.95 -35.71
N ILE A 281 16.86 -45.48 -36.59
CA ILE A 281 16.74 -46.02 -37.96
C ILE A 281 17.97 -45.69 -38.84
N PRO A 282 18.53 -44.46 -38.83
CA PRO A 282 19.73 -44.15 -39.60
C PRO A 282 20.99 -44.84 -39.04
N THR A 283 21.11 -44.95 -37.72
CA THR A 283 22.27 -45.57 -37.06
C THR A 283 22.31 -47.08 -37.30
N LEU A 284 21.15 -47.76 -37.31
CA LEU A 284 21.07 -49.18 -37.69
C LEU A 284 21.44 -49.39 -39.17
N PHE A 285 21.03 -48.50 -40.07
CA PHE A 285 21.38 -48.58 -41.49
C PHE A 285 22.88 -48.33 -41.74
N CYS A 286 23.53 -47.47 -40.94
CA CYS A 286 24.97 -47.25 -40.98
C CYS A 286 25.78 -48.40 -40.36
N LEU A 287 25.27 -49.08 -39.33
CA LEU A 287 25.94 -50.23 -38.68
C LEU A 287 25.77 -51.54 -39.46
N CYS A 288 24.67 -51.72 -40.19
CA CYS A 288 24.42 -52.92 -41.00
C CYS A 288 25.02 -52.86 -42.42
N ARG A 289 25.82 -51.83 -42.74
CA ARG A 289 26.55 -51.73 -44.02
C ARG A 289 28.07 -51.61 -43.86
N LEU A 290 28.61 -52.39 -42.91
CA LEU A 290 30.01 -52.81 -42.79
C LEU A 290 30.08 -54.34 -42.82
#